data_AF-A0A348PPC5-F1
#
_entry.id   AF-A0A348PPC5-F1
#
_cell.length_a   1.000
_cell.length_b   1.000
_cell.length_c   1.000
_cell.angle_alpha   90.00
_cell.angle_beta   90.00
_cell.angle_gamma   90.00
#
_symmetry.space_group_name_H-M   'P 1'
#
loop_
_entity.id
_entity.type
_entity.pdbx_description
1 polymer ?
#
loop_
_entity_poly.entity_id
_entity_poly.type
_entity_poly.pdbx_seq_one_letter_code
_entity_poly.pdbx_strand_id
1 'polypeptide(L)'
;VNAWSEIAATVAPLIAYSFCQFYLNDALGENFISQYGPYYFTVGFTTLVWLSVTFMTPKPSEKHIKSFDSRVQPMGVWPSYIEGVSHRNKQLKWLAGNTLSMILFIISFLFAIGSLILMEFQNAVIYVSLSIISVFSLKIFLKKTNIFRRNSESK
;
A
#
# COMPACT_ATOMS: atom_id res chain seq x y z
N VAL A 1 -8.58 14.06 -3.52
CA VAL A 1 -9.12 12.69 -3.61
C VAL A 1 -10.27 12.57 -2.62
N ASN A 2 -11.36 11.95 -3.04
CA ASN A 2 -12.54 11.69 -2.19
C ASN A 2 -12.88 10.20 -2.26
N ALA A 3 -13.74 9.74 -1.36
CA ALA A 3 -14.15 8.34 -1.28
C ALA A 3 -14.76 7.82 -2.59
N TRP A 4 -15.52 8.65 -3.32
CA TRP A 4 -16.11 8.28 -4.61
C TRP A 4 -15.04 8.01 -5.68
N SER A 5 -13.95 8.76 -5.67
CA SER A 5 -12.84 8.58 -6.60
C SER A 5 -12.07 7.29 -6.30
N GLU A 6 -11.89 6.95 -5.02
CA GLU A 6 -11.23 5.70 -4.61
C GLU A 6 -12.09 4.47 -4.93
N ILE A 7 -13.40 4.54 -4.69
CA ILE A 7 -14.34 3.47 -5.09
C ILE A 7 -14.33 3.31 -6.61
N ALA A 8 -14.43 4.42 -7.36
CA ALA A 8 -14.38 4.39 -8.82
C ALA A 8 -13.06 3.79 -9.33
N ALA A 9 -11.92 4.15 -8.75
CA ALA A 9 -10.62 3.59 -9.11
C ALA A 9 -10.47 2.10 -8.76
N THR A 10 -11.23 1.59 -7.79
CA THR A 10 -11.23 0.16 -7.43
C THR A 10 -12.13 -0.66 -8.35
N VAL A 11 -13.23 -0.07 -8.86
CA VAL A 11 -14.18 -0.75 -9.74
C VAL A 11 -13.78 -0.65 -11.22
N ALA A 12 -13.20 0.48 -11.64
CA ALA A 12 -12.77 0.73 -13.01
C ALA A 12 -11.85 -0.36 -13.62
N PRO A 13 -10.89 -0.98 -12.89
CA PRO A 13 -10.01 -1.99 -13.45
C PRO A 13 -10.79 -3.25 -13.82
N LEU A 14 -11.83 -3.60 -13.05
CA LEU A 14 -12.68 -4.76 -13.34
C LEU A 14 -13.41 -4.54 -14.67
N ILE A 15 -14.01 -3.37 -14.86
CA ILE A 15 -14.73 -3.02 -16.09
C ILE A 15 -13.77 -2.98 -17.29
N ALA A 16 -12.64 -2.29 -17.15
CA ALA A 16 -11.67 -2.14 -18.21
C ALA A 16 -11.03 -3.47 -18.62
N TYR A 17 -10.66 -4.29 -17.64
CA TYR A 17 -10.08 -5.60 -17.90
C TYR A 17 -11.10 -6.56 -18.53
N SER A 18 -12.36 -6.57 -18.05
CA SER A 18 -13.43 -7.34 -18.70
C SER A 18 -13.65 -6.89 -20.14
N PHE A 19 -13.68 -5.58 -20.40
CA PHE A 19 -13.79 -5.06 -21.76
C PHE A 19 -12.60 -5.45 -22.64
N CYS A 20 -11.38 -5.46 -22.09
CA CYS A 20 -10.23 -5.99 -22.81
C CYS A 20 -10.41 -7.45 -23.19
N GLN A 21 -10.82 -8.28 -22.23
CA GLN A 21 -10.91 -9.72 -22.40
C GLN A 21 -12.00 -10.15 -23.40
N PHE A 22 -13.14 -9.47 -23.40
CA PHE A 22 -14.28 -9.84 -24.25
C PHE A 22 -14.33 -9.11 -25.61
N TYR A 23 -13.52 -8.07 -25.82
CA TYR A 23 -13.60 -7.26 -27.04
C TYR A 23 -12.23 -6.85 -27.59
N LEU A 24 -11.41 -6.10 -26.84
CA LEU A 24 -10.16 -5.54 -27.40
C LEU A 24 -9.14 -6.62 -27.75
N ASN A 25 -9.07 -7.71 -26.99
CA ASN A 25 -8.14 -8.80 -27.27
C ASN A 25 -8.42 -9.43 -28.64
N ASP A 26 -9.69 -9.70 -28.94
CA ASP A 26 -10.11 -10.27 -30.21
C ASP A 26 -10.02 -9.24 -31.35
N ALA A 27 -10.33 -7.97 -31.07
CA ALA A 27 -10.34 -6.89 -32.07
C ALA A 27 -8.93 -6.42 -32.48
N LEU A 28 -7.98 -6.36 -31.53
CA LEU A 28 -6.61 -5.88 -31.76
C LEU A 28 -5.59 -7.01 -31.95
N GLY A 29 -5.99 -8.25 -31.65
CA GLY A 29 -5.22 -9.47 -31.94
C GLY A 29 -4.00 -9.69 -31.04
N GLU A 30 -3.21 -10.71 -31.37
CA GLU A 30 -2.09 -11.19 -30.53
C GLU A 30 -1.01 -10.14 -30.27
N ASN A 31 -0.77 -9.23 -31.22
CA ASN A 31 0.22 -8.15 -31.05
C ASN A 31 -0.12 -7.20 -29.90
N PHE A 32 -1.42 -6.97 -29.63
CA PHE A 32 -1.87 -6.17 -28.50
C PHE A 32 -1.65 -6.91 -27.17
N ILE A 33 -1.92 -8.21 -27.16
CA ILE A 33 -1.80 -9.04 -25.95
C ILE A 33 -0.34 -9.24 -25.57
N SER A 34 0.52 -9.60 -26.53
CA SER A 34 1.94 -9.87 -26.32
C SER A 34 2.72 -8.65 -25.83
N GLN A 35 2.27 -7.46 -26.22
CA GLN A 35 2.88 -6.18 -25.82
C GLN A 35 2.25 -5.59 -24.54
N TYR A 36 1.60 -6.41 -23.71
CA TYR A 36 0.95 -5.98 -22.46
C TYR A 36 -0.14 -4.90 -22.66
N GLY A 37 -0.75 -4.84 -23.84
CA GLY A 37 -1.79 -3.88 -24.19
C GLY A 37 -2.97 -3.85 -23.21
N PRO A 38 -3.53 -5.01 -22.78
CA PRO A 38 -4.62 -5.04 -21.80
C PRO A 38 -4.24 -4.38 -20.47
N TYR A 39 -3.00 -4.54 -20.03
CA TYR A 39 -2.49 -3.93 -18.80
C TYR A 39 -2.42 -2.40 -18.94
N TYR A 40 -1.78 -1.90 -20.00
CA TYR A 40 -1.65 -0.46 -20.22
C TYR A 40 -3.01 0.22 -20.41
N PHE A 41 -3.92 -0.42 -21.14
CA PHE A 41 -5.29 0.08 -21.29
C PHE A 41 -6.01 0.16 -19.94
N THR A 42 -5.94 -0.91 -19.15
CA THR A 42 -6.58 -0.97 -17.82
C THR A 42 -6.05 0.13 -16.91
N VAL A 43 -4.73 0.32 -16.83
CA VAL A 43 -4.11 1.37 -16.01
C VAL A 43 -4.46 2.78 -16.51
N GLY A 44 -4.43 2.99 -17.82
CA GLY A 44 -4.80 4.27 -18.43
C GLY A 44 -6.26 4.62 -18.16
N PHE A 45 -7.16 3.67 -18.40
CA PHE A 45 -8.59 3.85 -18.16
C PHE A 45 -8.89 4.14 -16.68
N THR A 46 -8.31 3.38 -15.75
CA THR A 46 -8.56 3.57 -14.32
C THR A 46 -8.06 4.93 -13.83
N THR A 47 -6.92 5.39 -14.36
CA THR A 47 -6.37 6.71 -14.09
C THR A 47 -7.31 7.82 -14.60
N LEU A 48 -7.85 7.67 -15.82
CA LEU A 48 -8.81 8.62 -16.38
C LEU A 48 -10.11 8.67 -15.59
N VAL A 49 -10.67 7.52 -15.21
CA VAL A 49 -11.88 7.45 -14.39
C VAL A 49 -11.64 8.08 -13.03
N TRP A 50 -10.53 7.75 -12.37
CA TRP A 50 -10.16 8.33 -11.07
C TRP A 50 -10.02 9.85 -11.14
N LEU A 51 -9.34 10.39 -12.15
CA LEU A 51 -9.21 11.84 -12.35
C LEU A 51 -10.58 12.48 -12.60
N SER A 52 -11.38 11.90 -13.49
CA SER A 52 -12.71 12.42 -13.85
C SER A 52 -13.60 12.51 -12.61
N VAL A 53 -13.70 11.43 -11.84
CA VAL A 53 -14.50 11.40 -10.61
C VAL A 53 -13.94 12.34 -9.54
N THR A 54 -12.61 12.49 -9.46
CA THR A 54 -11.96 13.43 -8.53
C THR A 54 -12.37 14.87 -8.80
N PHE A 55 -12.45 15.28 -10.07
CA PHE A 55 -12.83 16.65 -10.43
C PHE A 55 -14.34 16.88 -10.43
N MET A 56 -15.15 15.85 -10.74
CA MET A 56 -16.61 15.95 -10.76
C MET A 56 -17.25 15.94 -9.37
N THR A 57 -16.59 15.35 -8.38
CA THR A 57 -17.17 15.15 -7.05
C THR A 57 -16.70 16.24 -6.08
N PRO A 58 -17.60 16.81 -5.26
CA PRO A 58 -17.26 17.89 -4.33
C PRO A 58 -16.21 17.48 -3.29
N LYS A 59 -15.45 18.48 -2.82
CA LYS A 59 -14.51 18.31 -1.70
C LYS A 59 -15.27 17.99 -0.41
N PRO A 60 -14.74 17.10 0.46
CA PRO A 60 -15.36 16.82 1.75
C PRO A 60 -15.34 18.07 2.65
N SER A 61 -16.37 18.25 3.47
CA SER A 61 -16.44 19.38 4.39
C SER A 61 -15.40 19.28 5.51
N GLU A 62 -14.99 20.42 6.07
CA GLU A 62 -14.04 20.45 7.19
C GLU A 62 -14.51 19.62 8.39
N LYS A 63 -15.83 19.60 8.66
CA LYS A 63 -16.43 18.79 9.73
C LYS A 63 -16.17 17.30 9.52
N HIS A 64 -16.30 16.82 8.28
CA HIS A 64 -15.99 15.42 7.96
C HIS A 64 -14.51 15.11 8.14
N ILE A 65 -13.62 16.00 7.68
CA ILE A 65 -12.16 15.82 7.82
C ILE A 65 -11.73 15.83 9.30
N LYS A 66 -12.29 16.71 10.13
CA LYS A 66 -12.04 16.71 11.58
C LYS A 66 -12.54 15.43 12.25
N SER A 67 -13.74 14.96 11.89
CA SER A 67 -14.27 13.69 12.42
C SER A 67 -13.47 12.46 11.97
N PHE A 68 -12.82 12.53 10.81
CA PHE A 68 -11.90 11.51 10.32
C PHE A 68 -10.58 11.57 11.10
N ASP A 69 -10.01 12.76 11.30
CA ASP A 69 -8.77 12.93 12.08
C ASP A 69 -8.93 12.38 13.50
N SER A 70 -10.04 12.69 14.18
CA SER A 70 -10.29 12.22 15.55
C SER A 70 -10.33 10.69 15.66
N ARG A 71 -10.74 9.99 14.60
CA ARG A 71 -10.86 8.51 14.60
C ARG A 71 -9.59 7.83 14.10
N VAL A 72 -9.03 8.31 13.00
CA VAL A 72 -7.96 7.63 12.27
C VAL A 72 -6.58 8.12 12.70
N GLN A 73 -6.50 9.35 13.25
CA GLN A 73 -5.26 10.00 13.67
C GLN A 73 -4.17 9.87 12.60
N PRO A 74 -4.45 10.32 11.37
CA PRO A 74 -3.59 10.06 10.24
C PRO A 74 -2.25 10.78 10.38
N MET A 75 -1.24 10.21 9.74
CA MET A 75 0.09 10.80 9.59
C MET A 75 0.26 11.33 8.16
N GLY A 76 1.31 12.11 7.91
CA GLY A 76 1.64 12.65 6.59
C GLY A 76 1.27 14.12 6.42
N VAL A 77 0.88 14.51 5.20
CA VAL A 77 0.54 15.89 4.86
C VAL A 77 -0.97 16.06 4.92
N TRP A 78 -1.43 16.87 5.87
CA TRP A 78 -2.84 17.18 6.10
C TRP A 78 -3.06 18.70 6.15
N PRO A 79 -4.29 19.18 5.94
CA PRO A 79 -4.58 20.61 5.99
C PRO A 79 -4.14 21.24 7.32
N SER A 80 -3.61 22.47 7.27
CA SER A 80 -3.00 23.14 8.42
C SER A 80 -3.93 23.37 9.61
N TYR A 81 -5.26 23.31 9.40
CA TYR A 81 -6.25 23.41 10.47
C TYR A 81 -6.40 22.11 11.30
N ILE A 82 -5.74 21.02 10.91
CA ILE A 82 -5.66 19.78 11.69
C ILE A 82 -4.43 19.84 12.59
N GLU A 83 -4.67 19.93 13.90
CA GLU A 83 -3.61 19.99 14.89
C GLU A 83 -2.97 18.62 15.16
N GLY A 84 -1.77 18.62 15.74
CA GLY A 84 -1.07 17.40 16.16
C GLY A 84 -0.41 16.57 15.05
N VAL A 85 -0.68 16.84 13.76
CA VAL A 85 -0.09 16.10 12.62
C VAL A 85 1.44 16.11 12.67
N SER A 86 2.06 17.28 12.92
CA SER A 86 3.53 17.41 13.00
C SER A 86 4.14 16.56 14.11
N HIS A 87 3.47 16.46 15.27
CA HIS A 87 3.92 15.60 16.37
C HIS A 87 3.80 14.11 16.00
N ARG A 88 2.66 13.71 15.39
CA ARG A 88 2.46 12.36 14.87
C ARG A 88 3.50 12.00 13.81
N ASN A 89 3.90 12.97 12.97
CA ASN A 89 4.87 12.78 11.90
C ASN A 89 6.28 12.41 12.38
N LYS A 90 6.64 12.74 13.63
CA LYS A 90 7.93 12.31 14.22
C LYS A 90 8.07 10.79 14.27
N GLN A 91 6.96 10.06 14.24
CA GLN A 91 6.94 8.60 14.25
C GLN A 91 7.16 7.98 12.86
N LEU A 92 6.96 8.72 11.75
CA LEU A 92 7.11 8.17 10.40
C LEU A 92 8.49 7.55 10.16
N LYS A 93 9.56 8.17 10.67
CA LYS A 93 10.92 7.63 10.49
C LYS A 93 11.10 6.25 11.11
N TRP A 94 10.49 6.02 12.27
CA TRP A 94 10.53 4.73 12.95
C TRP A 94 9.60 3.72 12.27
N LEU A 95 8.46 4.21 11.76
CA LEU A 95 7.52 3.40 11.00
C LEU A 95 8.14 2.92 9.67
N ALA A 96 8.88 3.78 8.96
CA ALA A 96 9.59 3.42 7.74
C ALA A 96 10.68 2.37 8.00
N GLY A 97 11.47 2.52 9.08
CA GLY A 97 12.44 1.51 9.49
C GLY A 97 11.78 0.18 9.88
N ASN A 98 10.61 0.23 10.50
CA ASN A 98 9.80 -0.96 10.79
C ASN A 98 9.30 -1.63 9.50
N THR A 99 8.77 -0.87 8.54
CA THR A 99 8.31 -1.38 7.24
C THR A 99 9.45 -2.06 6.48
N LEU A 100 10.63 -1.44 6.42
CA LEU A 100 11.79 -2.03 5.76
C LEU A 100 12.22 -3.34 6.44
N SER A 101 12.23 -3.36 7.77
CA SER A 101 12.56 -4.56 8.55
C SER A 101 11.54 -5.68 8.33
N MET A 102 10.26 -5.34 8.19
CA MET A 102 9.19 -6.28 7.89
C MET A 102 9.32 -6.86 6.48
N ILE A 103 9.60 -6.04 5.48
CA ILE A 103 9.84 -6.48 4.09
C ILE A 103 11.04 -7.44 4.06
N LEU A 104 12.15 -7.06 4.70
CA LEU A 104 13.36 -7.88 4.74
C LEU A 104 13.09 -9.23 5.43
N PHE A 105 12.32 -9.23 6.52
CA PHE A 105 11.91 -10.45 7.20
C PHE A 105 11.08 -11.37 6.29
N ILE A 106 10.01 -10.85 5.68
CA ILE A 106 9.11 -11.65 4.85
C ILE A 106 9.86 -12.27 3.67
N ILE A 107 10.69 -11.48 2.97
CA ILE A 107 11.48 -11.95 1.83
C ILE A 107 12.49 -13.01 2.28
N SER A 108 13.29 -12.71 3.32
CA SER A 108 14.30 -13.65 3.81
C SER A 108 13.67 -14.95 4.31
N PHE A 109 12.52 -14.87 4.98
CA PHE A 109 11.83 -16.05 5.49
C PHE A 109 11.23 -16.91 4.37
N LEU A 110 10.65 -16.28 3.34
CA LEU A 110 10.15 -16.98 2.16
C LEU A 110 11.28 -17.73 1.44
N PHE A 111 12.41 -17.06 1.21
CA PHE A 111 13.58 -17.69 0.59
C PHE A 111 14.24 -18.75 1.48
N ALA A 112 14.25 -18.56 2.81
CA ALA A 112 14.73 -19.58 3.74
C ALA A 112 13.95 -20.89 3.61
N ILE A 113 12.61 -20.81 3.60
CA ILE A 113 11.75 -21.97 3.40
C ILE A 113 11.99 -22.58 2.02
N GLY A 114 12.06 -21.75 0.98
CA GLY A 114 12.35 -22.20 -0.39
C GLY A 114 13.67 -22.98 -0.49
N SER A 115 14.77 -22.42 0.03
CA SER A 115 16.08 -23.08 0.02
C SER A 115 16.11 -24.35 0.87
N LEU A 116 15.35 -24.41 1.96
CA LEU A 116 15.24 -25.62 2.78
C LEU A 116 14.52 -26.76 2.02
N ILE A 117 13.46 -26.44 1.28
CA ILE A 117 12.72 -27.40 0.45
C ILE A 117 13.58 -27.89 -0.72
N LEU A 118 14.37 -27.01 -1.33
CA LEU A 118 15.27 -27.33 -2.44
C LEU A 118 16.58 -28.00 -1.98
N MET A 119 16.74 -28.28 -0.68
CA MET A 119 17.95 -28.86 -0.07
C MET A 119 19.24 -28.04 -0.28
N GLU A 120 19.10 -26.73 -0.53
CA GLU A 120 20.21 -25.78 -0.64
C GLU A 120 20.59 -25.23 0.75
N PHE A 121 21.23 -26.07 1.57
CA PHE A 121 21.50 -25.75 2.97
C PHE A 121 22.33 -24.48 3.18
N GLN A 122 23.27 -24.17 2.28
CA GLN A 122 24.08 -22.95 2.37
C GLN A 122 23.20 -21.69 2.25
N ASN A 123 22.31 -21.65 1.26
CA ASN A 123 21.39 -20.54 1.06
C ASN A 123 20.35 -20.46 2.19
N ALA A 124 19.86 -21.62 2.65
CA ALA A 124 18.94 -21.68 3.78
C ALA A 124 19.53 -21.04 5.05
N VAL A 125 20.79 -21.34 5.39
CA VAL A 125 21.46 -20.74 6.56
C VAL A 125 21.59 -19.22 6.44
N ILE A 126 21.93 -18.70 5.26
CA ILE A 126 22.04 -17.27 5.00
C ILE A 126 20.68 -16.59 5.21
N TYR A 127 19.63 -17.11 4.57
CA TYR A 127 18.29 -16.53 4.64
C TYR A 127 17.66 -16.65 6.03
N VAL A 128 17.89 -17.75 6.75
CA VAL A 128 17.48 -17.89 8.16
C VAL A 128 18.16 -16.84 9.03
N SER A 129 19.48 -16.64 8.87
CA SER A 129 20.24 -15.64 9.62
C SER A 129 19.71 -14.23 9.37
N LEU A 130 19.44 -13.88 8.10
CA LEU A 130 18.84 -12.61 7.73
C LEU A 130 17.44 -12.42 8.31
N SER A 131 16.62 -13.48 8.34
CA SER A 131 15.29 -13.42 8.95
C SER A 131 15.38 -13.11 10.46
N ILE A 132 16.32 -13.73 11.16
CA ILE A 132 16.53 -13.54 12.60
C ILE A 132 16.97 -12.09 12.88
N ILE A 133 17.96 -11.58 12.13
CA ILE A 133 18.42 -10.19 12.24
C ILE A 133 17.25 -9.22 12.01
N SER A 134 16.43 -9.49 10.98
CA SER A 134 15.27 -8.66 10.65
C SER A 134 14.22 -8.63 11.77
N VAL A 135 13.99 -9.76 12.45
CA VAL A 135 13.10 -9.81 13.63
C VAL A 135 13.64 -8.96 14.79
N PHE A 136 14.95 -8.98 15.02
CA PHE A 136 15.57 -8.12 16.04
C PHE A 136 15.43 -6.64 15.68
N SER A 137 15.72 -6.26 14.43
CA SER A 137 15.49 -4.89 13.93
C SER A 137 14.04 -4.47 14.08
N LEU A 138 13.09 -5.33 13.69
CA LEU A 138 11.65 -5.09 13.84
C LEU A 138 11.29 -4.84 15.31
N LYS A 139 11.77 -5.66 16.25
CA LYS A 139 11.53 -5.45 17.69
C LYS A 139 12.05 -4.10 18.18
N ILE A 140 13.23 -3.67 17.72
CA ILE A 140 13.82 -2.38 18.10
C ILE A 140 12.97 -1.23 17.54
N PHE A 141 12.58 -1.29 16.27
CA PHE A 141 11.76 -0.26 15.65
C PHE A 141 10.36 -0.21 16.26
N LEU A 142 9.72 -1.35 16.52
CA LEU A 142 8.42 -1.42 17.17
C LEU A 142 8.42 -0.80 18.57
N LYS A 143 9.47 -1.03 19.36
CA LYS A 143 9.60 -0.38 20.68
C LYS A 143 9.70 1.14 20.59
N LYS A 144 10.29 1.66 19.52
CA LYS A 144 10.42 3.11 19.28
C LYS A 144 9.15 3.71 18.66
N THR A 145 8.29 2.90 18.08
CA THR A 145 6.98 3.32 17.62
C THR A 145 5.99 3.28 18.79
N ASN A 146 5.44 4.43 19.18
CA ASN A 146 4.43 4.56 20.26
C ASN A 146 3.05 3.99 19.88
N ILE A 147 2.98 2.99 18.99
CA ILE A 147 1.74 2.44 18.43
C ILE A 147 0.86 1.87 19.55
N PHE A 148 1.46 1.20 20.55
CA PHE A 148 0.72 0.61 21.65
C PHE A 148 0.16 1.64 22.65
N ARG A 149 0.85 2.76 22.87
CA ARG A 149 0.36 3.86 23.71
C ARG A 149 -0.75 4.66 23.03
N ARG A 150 -0.68 4.82 21.71
CA ARG A 150 -1.72 5.48 20.91
C ARG A 150 -3.07 4.77 21.02
N ASN A 151 -3.09 3.44 21.04
CA ASN A 151 -4.33 2.67 21.13
C ASN A 151 -4.94 2.63 22.54
N SER A 152 -4.16 2.89 23.59
CA SER A 152 -4.69 2.97 24.96
C SER A 152 -5.29 4.34 25.28
N GLU A 153 -4.82 5.42 24.64
CA GLU A 153 -5.34 6.77 24.83
C GLU A 153 -6.58 7.08 23.95
N SER A 154 -6.94 6.20 23.01
CA SER A 154 -8.13 6.35 22.15
C SER A 154 -9.36 5.55 22.61
N LYS A 155 -9.33 4.97 23.82
CA LYS A 155 -10.48 4.35 24.49
C LYS A 155 -10.93 5.24 25.63
#